data_AF-A0A2N6NPE2-F1
#
_entry.id   AF-A0A2N6NPE2-F1
#
_cell.length_a   1.000
_cell.length_b   1.000
_cell.length_c   1.000
_cell.angle_alpha   90.00
_cell.angle_beta   90.00
_cell.angle_gamma   90.00
#
_symmetry.space_group_name_H-M   'P 1'
#
loop_
_entity.id
_entity.type
_entity.pdbx_description
1 polymer ?
#
loop_
_entity_poly.entity_id
_entity_poly.type
_entity_poly.pdbx_seq_one_letter_code
_entity_poly.pdbx_strand_id
1 'polypeptide(L)'
;MLRNAARKAVTELSQYPKPGSKLHGFTLVRSKHVPELELTALHLQHDKTGADYLHIAREDSNNVFSIGFKTNPPNDTGIPHILEHTTLCGSEK
;
A
#
# COMPACT_ATOMS: atom_id res chain seq x y z
N MET A 1 23.22 -2.31 19.93
CA MET A 1 23.38 -3.52 19.10
C MET A 1 22.05 -4.14 18.65
N LEU A 2 21.01 -4.22 19.50
CA LEU A 2 19.71 -4.83 19.13
C LEU A 2 18.92 -4.12 18.00
N ARG A 3 18.99 -2.78 17.88
CA ARG A 3 18.22 -2.00 16.88
C ARG A 3 18.63 -2.25 15.42
N ASN A 4 19.88 -2.66 15.16
CA ASN A 4 20.35 -2.92 13.79
C ASN A 4 19.88 -4.27 13.24
N ALA A 5 19.62 -5.25 14.11
CA ALA A 5 19.11 -6.56 13.69
C ALA A 5 17.63 -6.49 13.25
N ALA A 6 16.81 -5.72 13.98
CA ALA A 6 15.41 -5.47 13.62
C ALA A 6 15.27 -4.67 12.32
N ARG A 7 16.10 -3.62 12.13
CA ARG A 7 16.16 -2.86 10.87
C ARG A 7 16.44 -3.71 9.64
N LYS A 8 17.38 -4.66 9.75
CA LYS A 8 17.61 -5.63 8.67
C LYS A 8 16.35 -6.46 8.45
N ALA A 9 15.82 -7.08 9.50
CA ALA A 9 14.69 -8.00 9.40
C ALA A 9 13.52 -7.46 8.55
N VAL A 10 12.95 -6.30 8.90
CA VAL A 10 11.77 -5.75 8.21
C VAL A 10 12.03 -5.42 6.73
N THR A 11 13.28 -5.15 6.35
CA THR A 11 13.62 -4.81 4.96
C THR A 11 14.17 -6.00 4.17
N GLU A 12 14.45 -7.14 4.81
CA GLU A 12 14.93 -8.33 4.11
C GLU A 12 13.82 -8.97 3.26
N LEU A 13 14.05 -9.08 1.95
CA LEU A 13 13.10 -9.69 1.01
C LEU A 13 12.75 -11.15 1.36
N SER A 14 13.66 -11.87 2.03
CA SER A 14 13.47 -13.26 2.42
C SER A 14 12.35 -13.46 3.46
N GLN A 15 11.93 -12.40 4.14
CA GLN A 15 10.82 -12.44 5.10
C GLN A 15 9.45 -12.34 4.44
N TYR A 16 9.41 -11.99 3.16
CA TYR A 16 8.18 -11.79 2.43
C TYR A 16 7.85 -12.94 1.47
N PRO A 17 6.57 -13.12 1.13
CA PRO A 17 6.16 -14.09 0.11
C PRO A 17 6.85 -13.83 -1.23
N LYS A 18 6.96 -14.87 -2.06
CA LYS A 18 7.54 -14.77 -3.40
C LYS A 18 6.51 -14.25 -4.40
N PRO A 19 6.90 -13.55 -5.48
CA PRO A 19 5.99 -13.23 -6.58
C PRO A 19 5.17 -14.45 -7.04
N GLY A 20 3.88 -14.25 -7.30
CA GLY A 20 2.90 -15.29 -7.57
C GLY A 20 2.19 -15.85 -6.33
N SER A 21 2.67 -15.56 -5.12
CA SER A 21 1.99 -15.99 -3.88
C SER A 21 0.63 -15.29 -3.72
N LYS A 22 -0.36 -16.04 -3.24
CA LYS A 22 -1.72 -15.56 -2.99
C LYS A 22 -1.97 -15.31 -1.50
N LEU A 23 -2.56 -14.18 -1.16
CA LEU A 23 -2.80 -13.70 0.20
C LEU A 23 -4.15 -12.98 0.26
N HIS A 24 -5.14 -13.56 0.94
CA HIS A 24 -6.43 -12.90 1.19
C HIS A 24 -7.10 -12.28 -0.06
N GLY A 25 -7.03 -12.97 -1.21
CA GLY A 25 -7.58 -12.49 -2.48
C GLY A 25 -6.66 -11.57 -3.29
N PHE A 26 -5.43 -11.33 -2.85
CA PHE A 26 -4.40 -10.62 -3.59
C PHE A 26 -3.32 -11.58 -4.08
N THR A 27 -2.73 -11.27 -5.22
CA THR A 27 -1.51 -11.92 -5.72
C THR A 27 -0.33 -10.94 -5.64
N LEU A 28 0.79 -11.37 -5.07
CA LEU A 28 2.02 -10.59 -5.09
C LEU A 28 2.60 -10.58 -6.50
N VAL A 29 2.68 -9.40 -7.12
CA VAL A 29 3.18 -9.23 -8.49
C VAL A 29 4.70 -9.08 -8.49
N ARG A 30 5.23 -8.24 -7.61
CA ARG A 30 6.69 -8.04 -7.46
C ARG A 30 7.04 -7.53 -6.07
N SER A 31 8.27 -7.79 -5.65
CA SER A 31 8.87 -7.21 -4.46
C SER A 31 10.24 -6.62 -4.81
N LYS A 32 10.61 -5.51 -4.15
CA LYS A 32 11.89 -4.83 -4.38
C LYS A 32 12.41 -4.21 -3.09
N HIS A 33 13.63 -4.54 -2.73
CA HIS A 33 14.38 -3.83 -1.69
C HIS A 33 14.92 -2.51 -2.26
N VAL A 34 14.80 -1.42 -1.49
CA VAL A 34 15.24 -0.07 -1.86
C VAL A 34 16.15 0.47 -0.74
N PRO A 35 17.46 0.14 -0.78
CA PRO A 35 18.40 0.48 0.29
C PRO A 35 18.48 1.98 0.59
N GLU A 36 18.42 2.83 -0.44
CA GLU A 36 18.52 4.28 -0.33
C GLU A 36 17.36 4.92 0.46
N LEU A 37 16.24 4.19 0.61
CA LEU A 37 15.08 4.59 1.41
C LEU A 37 14.89 3.72 2.67
N GLU A 38 15.82 2.80 2.94
CA GLU A 38 15.74 1.83 4.04
C GLU A 38 14.38 1.09 4.08
N LEU A 39 13.87 0.64 2.93
CA LEU A 39 12.54 -0.01 2.82
C LEU A 39 12.52 -1.19 1.85
N THR A 40 11.45 -1.98 1.93
CA THR A 40 11.07 -2.97 0.91
C THR A 40 9.65 -2.71 0.44
N ALA A 41 9.48 -2.61 -0.88
CA ALA A 41 8.20 -2.40 -1.52
C ALA A 41 7.63 -3.72 -2.03
N LEU A 42 6.36 -3.98 -1.74
CA LEU A 42 5.60 -5.11 -2.28
C LEU A 42 4.43 -4.59 -3.09
N HIS A 43 4.39 -4.92 -4.37
CA HIS A 43 3.28 -4.60 -5.26
C HIS A 43 2.40 -5.85 -5.40
N LEU A 44 1.16 -5.73 -4.94
CA LEU A 44 0.13 -6.76 -5.05
C LEU A 44 -1.01 -6.27 -5.93
N GLN A 45 -1.78 -7.20 -6.48
CA GLN A 45 -3.00 -6.92 -7.20
C GLN A 45 -4.14 -7.77 -6.63
N HIS A 46 -5.31 -7.17 -6.41
CA HIS A 46 -6.50 -7.89 -5.96
C HIS A 46 -7.06 -8.73 -7.12
N ASP A 47 -7.20 -10.05 -6.91
CA ASP A 47 -7.56 -11.02 -7.93
C ASP A 47 -8.94 -10.75 -8.55
N LYS A 48 -9.91 -10.28 -7.74
CA LYS A 48 -11.30 -10.08 -8.19
C LYS A 48 -11.53 -8.74 -8.88
N THR A 49 -10.91 -7.67 -8.39
CA THR A 49 -11.20 -6.30 -8.87
C THR A 49 -10.08 -5.69 -9.71
N GLY A 50 -8.89 -6.30 -9.71
CA GLY A 50 -7.70 -5.74 -10.36
C GLY A 50 -7.08 -4.56 -9.62
N ALA A 51 -7.56 -4.21 -8.42
CA ALA A 51 -7.04 -3.09 -7.64
C ALA A 51 -5.56 -3.28 -7.29
N ASP A 52 -4.75 -2.25 -7.57
CA ASP A 52 -3.34 -2.21 -7.20
C ASP A 52 -3.17 -1.90 -5.71
N TYR A 53 -2.21 -2.59 -5.08
CA TYR A 53 -1.83 -2.39 -3.69
C TYR A 53 -0.31 -2.29 -3.58
N LEU A 54 0.18 -1.27 -2.89
CA LEU A 54 1.60 -1.09 -2.61
C LEU A 54 1.83 -1.10 -1.10
N HIS A 55 2.46 -2.15 -0.59
CA HIS A 55 2.94 -2.19 0.79
C HIS A 55 4.37 -1.67 0.86
N ILE A 56 4.62 -0.79 1.82
CA ILE A 56 5.96 -0.28 2.13
C ILE A 56 6.35 -0.82 3.50
N ALA A 57 7.26 -1.79 3.50
CA ALA A 57 7.84 -2.33 4.71
C ALA A 57 9.06 -1.51 5.12
N ARG A 58 8.99 -0.90 6.32
CA ARG A 58 10.05 -0.10 6.90
C ARG A 58 10.00 -0.23 8.43
N GLU A 59 11.15 -0.14 9.07
CA GLU A 59 11.24 -0.02 10.53
C GLU A 59 10.83 1.41 10.96
N ASP A 60 9.52 1.67 10.93
CA ASP A 60 8.89 2.90 11.38
C ASP A 60 7.58 2.56 12.10
N SER A 61 7.43 3.00 13.35
CA SER A 61 6.24 2.71 14.14
C SER A 61 5.02 3.54 13.71
N ASN A 62 5.22 4.63 12.98
CA ASN A 62 4.15 5.48 12.49
C ASN A 62 3.57 4.92 11.18
N ASN A 63 2.69 3.92 11.32
CA ASN A 63 2.06 3.26 10.19
C ASN A 63 1.03 4.17 9.51
N VAL A 64 0.96 4.11 8.18
CA VAL A 64 0.02 4.89 7.36
C VAL A 64 -0.71 3.97 6.40
N PHE A 65 -1.98 4.24 6.18
CA PHE A 65 -2.79 3.65 5.12
C PHE A 65 -3.37 4.77 4.25
N SER A 66 -3.40 4.54 2.94
CA SER A 66 -3.99 5.46 1.97
C SER A 66 -4.65 4.66 0.86
N ILE A 67 -5.74 5.21 0.32
CA ILE A 67 -6.43 4.71 -0.87
C ILE A 67 -6.60 5.86 -1.84
N GLY A 68 -6.26 5.62 -3.11
CA GLY A 68 -6.35 6.62 -4.17
C GLY A 68 -7.38 6.21 -5.23
N PHE A 69 -8.23 7.16 -5.62
CA PHE A 69 -9.17 7.01 -6.73
C PHE A 69 -8.80 7.99 -7.84
N LYS A 70 -8.93 7.56 -9.10
CA LYS A 70 -8.77 8.46 -10.25
C LYS A 70 -10.00 9.36 -10.36
N THR A 71 -9.85 10.65 -10.12
CA THR A 71 -10.94 11.63 -10.01
C THR A 71 -10.83 12.74 -11.05
N ASN A 72 -10.88 12.38 -12.34
CA ASN A 72 -10.87 13.37 -13.42
C ASN A 72 -12.13 14.27 -13.35
N PRO A 73 -12.01 15.57 -13.03
CA PRO A 73 -13.18 16.43 -12.92
C PRO A 73 -13.78 16.69 -14.31
N PRO A 74 -15.11 16.60 -14.48
CA PRO A 74 -15.75 16.90 -15.77
C PRO A 74 -15.89 18.41 -16.01
N ASN A 75 -15.78 19.24 -14.96
CA ASN A 75 -15.90 20.70 -14.97
C ASN A 75 -15.38 21.31 -13.64
N ASP A 76 -15.43 22.64 -13.52
CA ASP A 76 -14.86 23.41 -12.40
C ASP A 76 -15.75 23.54 -11.16
N THR A 77 -16.80 22.71 -11.04
CA THR A 77 -17.73 22.76 -9.90
C THR A 77 -17.15 22.23 -8.59
N GLY A 78 -15.99 21.57 -8.64
CA GLY A 78 -15.34 20.99 -7.46
C GLY A 78 -15.96 19.68 -6.97
N ILE A 79 -16.71 18.96 -7.82
CA ILE A 79 -17.38 17.69 -7.46
C ILE A 79 -16.46 16.69 -6.74
N PRO A 80 -15.23 16.39 -7.19
CA PRO A 80 -14.36 15.46 -6.47
C PRO A 80 -14.05 15.88 -5.02
N HIS A 81 -13.88 17.18 -4.80
CA HIS A 81 -13.58 17.74 -3.47
C HIS A 81 -14.82 17.71 -2.57
N ILE A 82 -16.00 18.04 -3.10
CA ILE A 82 -17.27 17.88 -2.36
C ILE A 82 -17.48 16.40 -1.98
N LEU A 83 -17.18 15.48 -2.90
CA LEU A 83 -17.31 14.04 -2.66
C LEU A 83 -16.36 13.56 -1.57
N GLU A 84 -15.09 14.00 -1.56
CA GLU A 84 -14.13 13.69 -0.50
C GLU A 84 -14.72 14.00 0.88
N HIS A 85 -15.20 15.22 1.10
CA HIS A 85 -15.83 15.62 2.36
C HIS A 85 -17.07 14.77 2.68
N THR A 86 -17.93 14.56 1.70
CA THR A 86 -19.22 13.90 1.91
C THR A 86 -19.05 12.41 2.22
N THR A 87 -18.02 11.75 1.68
CA THR A 87 -17.72 10.33 1.99
C THR A 87 -17.34 10.10 3.46
N LEU A 88 -16.95 11.15 4.18
CA LEU A 88 -16.64 11.10 5.61
C LEU A 88 -17.85 11.39 6.51
N CYS A 89 -19.03 11.70 5.93
CA CYS A 89 -20.24 12.03 6.68
C CYS A 89 -21.12 10.82 7.05
N GLY A 90 -20.75 9.60 6.67
CA GLY A 90 -21.48 8.38 7.01
C GLY A 90 -21.31 7.27 5.98
N SER A 91 -21.47 6.01 6.40
CA SER A 91 -21.40 4.84 5.51
C SER A 91 -22.33 3.72 5.98
N GLU A 92 -22.79 2.91 5.03
CA GLU A 92 -23.26 1.55 5.31
C GLU A 92 -22.03 0.68 5.62
N LYS A 93 -22.15 -0.19 6.63
CA LYS A 93 -21.09 -1.11 7.05
C LYS A 93 -21.44 -2.54 6.72
#